data_AF-A0A6G7WVT7-F1
#
_entry.id   AF-A0A6G7WVT7-F1
#
_cell.length_a   1.000
_cell.length_b   1.000
_cell.length_c   1.000
_cell.angle_alpha   90.00
_cell.angle_beta   90.00
_cell.angle_gamma   90.00
#
_symmetry.space_group_name_H-M   'P 1'
#
loop_
_entity.id
_entity.type
_entity.pdbx_description
1 polymer ?
#
loop_
_entity_poly.entity_id
_entity_poly.type
_entity_poly.pdbx_seq_one_letter_code
_entity_poly.pdbx_strand_id
1 'polypeptide(L)'
;MRKVETTKQHINLSFLFFAGSLVLLYITAWAISYLNIGWNALFTGVGLMIVAGILHYFAKDYYHFYIMSYVLNMVGSGLSFGSYFTIKEVAFDSKIMIIVMLSGIVIGFVFSRAYLKTEYYNYRNLNLILGLITGFVALIFALFWISGVNSAKNAIMTMMLIYVLIYIGLLNFIVKRGNQYRYISLYSFGIYIVVTSIVLMAVTEGDLFPGDFLSFSGEPNNKRNQQPKL
;
A
#
# COMPACT_ATOMS: atom_id res chain seq x y z
N MET A 1 -20.81 -25.64 14.08
CA MET A 1 -21.22 -25.05 12.78
C MET A 1 -21.25 -23.53 12.80
N ARG A 2 -21.95 -22.83 13.73
CA ARG A 2 -21.98 -21.34 13.79
C ARG A 2 -20.62 -20.62 13.77
N LYS A 3 -19.65 -21.05 14.59
CA LYS A 3 -18.33 -20.40 14.69
C LYS A 3 -17.51 -20.45 13.40
N VAL A 4 -17.74 -21.49 12.60
CA VAL A 4 -17.05 -21.75 11.33
C VAL A 4 -17.61 -20.85 10.22
N GLU A 5 -18.91 -20.63 10.23
CA GLU A 5 -19.60 -19.77 9.27
C GLU A 5 -19.28 -18.29 9.50
N THR A 6 -19.15 -17.88 10.76
CA THR A 6 -18.71 -16.52 11.13
C THR A 6 -17.28 -16.24 10.69
N THR A 7 -16.33 -17.16 10.86
CA THR A 7 -14.96 -16.89 10.41
C THR A 7 -14.85 -16.79 8.89
N LYS A 8 -15.61 -17.62 8.16
CA LYS A 8 -15.67 -17.54 6.69
C LYS A 8 -16.17 -16.19 6.22
N GLN A 9 -17.22 -15.66 6.85
CA GLN A 9 -17.73 -14.31 6.57
C GLN A 9 -16.68 -13.25 6.87
N HIS A 10 -15.99 -13.37 8.01
CA HIS A 10 -14.95 -12.43 8.45
C HIS A 10 -13.77 -12.31 7.48
N ILE A 11 -13.31 -13.45 6.94
CA ILE A 11 -12.21 -13.50 5.96
C ILE A 11 -12.67 -12.94 4.61
N ASN A 12 -13.85 -13.34 4.13
CA ASN A 12 -14.39 -12.81 2.87
C ASN A 12 -14.60 -11.28 2.94
N LEU A 13 -15.09 -10.76 4.07
CA LEU A 13 -15.26 -9.32 4.27
C LEU A 13 -13.89 -8.62 4.24
N SER A 14 -12.91 -9.14 4.97
CA SER A 14 -11.55 -8.57 4.98
C SER A 14 -10.94 -8.53 3.58
N PHE A 15 -11.14 -9.58 2.79
CA PHE A 15 -10.72 -9.63 1.39
C PHE A 15 -11.41 -8.58 0.52
N LEU A 16 -12.73 -8.40 0.68
CA LEU A 16 -13.49 -7.38 -0.06
C LEU A 16 -12.97 -5.96 0.24
N PHE A 17 -12.72 -5.66 1.51
CA PHE A 17 -12.11 -4.38 1.89
C PHE A 17 -10.71 -4.26 1.28
N PHE A 18 -9.85 -5.27 1.39
CA PHE A 18 -8.53 -5.24 0.76
C PHE A 18 -8.58 -5.02 -0.76
N ALA A 19 -9.39 -5.77 -1.50
CA ALA A 19 -9.54 -5.57 -2.94
C ALA A 19 -10.06 -4.15 -3.24
N GLY A 20 -11.04 -3.68 -2.47
CA GLY A 20 -11.54 -2.32 -2.54
C GLY A 20 -10.48 -1.25 -2.26
N SER A 21 -9.55 -1.47 -1.31
CA SER A 21 -8.45 -0.53 -1.03
C SER A 21 -7.52 -0.39 -2.22
N LEU A 22 -7.16 -1.49 -2.87
CA LEU A 22 -6.26 -1.49 -4.02
C LEU A 22 -6.89 -0.72 -5.20
N VAL A 23 -8.18 -0.94 -5.43
CA VAL A 23 -8.94 -0.22 -6.46
C VAL A 23 -9.04 1.27 -6.14
N LEU A 24 -9.40 1.62 -4.90
CA LEU A 24 -9.49 3.03 -4.48
C LEU A 24 -8.13 3.73 -4.58
N LEU A 25 -7.06 3.09 -4.12
CA LEU A 25 -5.72 3.62 -4.23
C LEU A 25 -5.32 3.81 -5.69
N TYR A 26 -5.58 2.84 -6.57
CA TYR A 26 -5.27 2.97 -7.99
C TYR A 26 -5.99 4.16 -8.62
N ILE A 27 -7.31 4.23 -8.46
CA ILE A 27 -8.14 5.27 -9.10
C ILE A 27 -7.70 6.66 -8.62
N THR A 28 -7.45 6.81 -7.32
CA THR A 28 -7.07 8.09 -6.73
C THR A 28 -5.64 8.49 -7.09
N ALA A 29 -4.69 7.56 -7.06
CA ALA A 29 -3.32 7.83 -7.49
C ALA A 29 -3.25 8.18 -8.98
N TRP A 30 -4.01 7.48 -9.83
CA TRP A 30 -4.11 7.77 -11.26
C TRP A 30 -4.70 9.16 -11.51
N ALA A 31 -5.82 9.49 -10.85
CA ALA A 31 -6.47 10.79 -11.00
C ALA A 31 -5.55 11.95 -10.59
N ILE A 32 -4.85 11.83 -9.46
CA ILE A 32 -3.95 12.89 -8.98
C ILE A 32 -2.70 13.03 -9.85
N SER A 33 -2.14 11.91 -10.30
CA SER A 33 -0.99 11.93 -11.20
C SER A 33 -1.33 12.65 -12.51
N TYR A 34 -2.58 12.56 -12.98
CA TYR A 34 -3.05 13.27 -14.16
C TYR A 34 -3.37 14.76 -13.89
N LEU A 35 -3.93 15.07 -12.73
CA LEU A 35 -4.29 16.45 -12.34
C LEU A 35 -3.08 17.31 -11.93
N ASN A 36 -1.89 16.71 -11.75
CA ASN A 36 -0.64 17.41 -11.45
C ASN A 36 -0.70 18.25 -10.15
N ILE A 37 -1.36 17.74 -9.10
CA ILE A 37 -1.68 18.48 -7.87
C ILE A 37 -0.55 18.43 -6.81
N GLY A 38 0.45 17.56 -6.97
CA GLY A 38 1.72 17.59 -6.22
C GLY A 38 1.54 17.66 -4.69
N TRP A 39 2.20 18.63 -4.05
CA TRP A 39 2.15 18.85 -2.59
C TRP A 39 0.74 19.10 -2.05
N ASN A 40 -0.15 19.71 -2.84
CA ASN A 40 -1.53 19.97 -2.39
C ASN A 40 -2.30 18.66 -2.16
N ALA A 41 -1.95 17.58 -2.87
CA ALA A 41 -2.56 16.27 -2.67
C ALA A 41 -2.17 15.68 -1.30
N LEU A 42 -0.95 15.92 -0.82
CA LEU A 42 -0.52 15.50 0.52
C LEU A 42 -1.29 16.24 1.61
N PHE A 43 -1.39 17.57 1.53
CA PHE A 43 -2.16 18.36 2.48
C PHE A 43 -3.65 17.99 2.48
N THR A 44 -4.22 17.74 1.30
CA THR A 44 -5.59 17.25 1.17
C THR A 44 -5.75 15.89 1.84
N GLY A 45 -4.80 14.98 1.66
CA GLY A 45 -4.78 13.68 2.34
C GLY A 45 -4.80 13.80 3.86
N VAL A 46 -4.04 14.74 4.44
CA VAL A 46 -4.05 14.99 5.90
C VAL A 46 -5.42 15.48 6.36
N GLY A 47 -6.03 16.40 5.60
CA GLY A 47 -7.40 16.87 5.87
C GLY A 47 -8.40 15.70 5.86
N LEU A 48 -8.31 14.81 4.87
CA LEU A 48 -9.16 13.62 4.80
C LEU A 48 -8.93 12.67 5.99
N MET A 49 -7.69 12.48 6.42
CA MET A 49 -7.37 11.66 7.60
C MET A 49 -8.01 12.24 8.87
N ILE A 50 -7.97 13.55 9.07
CA ILE A 50 -8.60 14.21 10.23
C ILE A 50 -10.11 13.96 10.23
N VAL A 51 -10.77 14.17 9.08
CA VAL A 51 -12.21 13.89 8.93
C VAL A 51 -12.51 12.41 9.16
N ALA A 52 -11.69 11.50 8.62
CA ALA A 52 -11.82 10.08 8.86
C ALA A 52 -11.75 9.75 10.35
N GLY A 53 -10.87 10.42 11.11
CA GLY A 53 -10.69 10.24 12.56
C GLY A 53 -11.93 10.61 13.35
N ILE A 54 -12.52 11.75 13.00
CA ILE A 54 -13.80 12.22 13.57
C ILE A 54 -14.90 11.18 13.29
N LEU A 55 -15.03 10.73 12.03
CA LEU A 55 -16.02 9.71 11.66
C LEU A 55 -15.81 8.41 12.44
N HIS A 56 -14.57 7.94 12.58
CA HIS A 56 -14.26 6.73 13.35
C HIS A 56 -14.69 6.85 14.81
N TYR A 57 -14.47 8.01 15.43
CA TYR A 57 -14.82 8.26 16.82
C TYR A 57 -16.34 8.20 17.06
N PHE A 58 -17.13 8.78 16.15
CA PHE A 58 -18.60 8.80 16.23
C PHE A 58 -19.27 7.53 15.70
N ALA A 59 -18.54 6.58 15.12
CA ALA A 59 -19.06 5.36 14.52
C ALA A 59 -19.59 4.30 15.50
N LYS A 60 -19.57 4.57 16.82
CA LYS A 60 -19.94 3.59 17.87
C LYS A 60 -21.30 2.93 17.60
N ASP A 61 -22.28 3.72 17.17
CA ASP A 61 -23.66 3.27 16.96
C ASP A 61 -24.01 3.05 15.47
N TYR A 62 -23.16 3.55 14.54
CA TYR A 62 -23.42 3.50 13.10
C TYR A 62 -22.20 2.98 12.34
N TYR A 63 -22.24 1.70 11.94
CA TYR A 63 -21.15 1.05 11.22
C TYR A 63 -20.78 1.74 9.88
N HIS A 64 -21.73 2.47 9.28
CA HIS A 64 -21.51 3.26 8.06
C HIS A 64 -20.39 4.29 8.23
N PHE A 65 -20.23 4.88 9.41
CA PHE A 65 -19.15 5.82 9.68
C PHE A 65 -17.77 5.14 9.71
N TYR A 66 -17.68 3.86 10.12
CA TYR A 66 -16.44 3.10 9.96
C TYR A 66 -16.10 2.87 8.48
N ILE A 67 -17.10 2.59 7.64
CA ILE A 67 -16.90 2.42 6.20
C ILE A 67 -16.47 3.74 5.55
N MET A 68 -17.13 4.85 5.88
CA MET A 68 -16.74 6.17 5.36
C MET A 68 -15.32 6.55 5.80
N SER A 69 -14.99 6.37 7.07
CA SER A 69 -13.63 6.58 7.61
C SER A 69 -12.59 5.75 6.84
N TYR A 70 -12.92 4.48 6.57
CA TYR A 70 -12.09 3.60 5.75
C TYR A 70 -11.87 4.14 4.33
N VAL A 71 -12.94 4.56 3.64
CA VAL A 71 -12.86 5.09 2.27
C VAL A 71 -12.01 6.35 2.24
N LEU A 72 -12.22 7.29 3.17
CA LEU A 72 -11.45 8.54 3.23
C LEU A 72 -9.95 8.27 3.43
N ASN A 73 -9.57 7.32 4.28
CA ASN A 73 -8.17 6.94 4.47
C ASN A 73 -7.57 6.29 3.22
N MET A 74 -8.33 5.46 2.50
CA MET A 74 -7.84 4.86 1.24
C MET A 74 -7.68 5.89 0.14
N VAL A 75 -8.62 6.84 0.05
CA VAL A 75 -8.50 7.99 -0.86
C VAL A 75 -7.27 8.81 -0.49
N GLY A 76 -7.10 9.17 0.78
CA GLY A 76 -5.91 9.89 1.27
C GLY A 76 -4.60 9.15 0.96
N SER A 77 -4.60 7.82 1.05
CA SER A 77 -3.42 6.99 0.75
C SER A 77 -3.07 7.07 -0.74
N GLY A 78 -4.06 7.00 -1.63
CA GLY A 78 -3.82 7.17 -3.05
C GLY A 78 -3.54 8.61 -3.47
N LEU A 79 -4.06 9.62 -2.77
CA LEU A 79 -3.63 11.02 -2.95
C LEU A 79 -2.14 11.15 -2.65
N SER A 80 -1.69 10.60 -1.52
CA SER A 80 -0.28 10.61 -1.15
C SER A 80 0.56 9.85 -2.16
N PHE A 81 0.19 8.61 -2.50
CA PHE A 81 0.94 7.84 -3.48
C PHE A 81 0.98 8.49 -4.87
N GLY A 82 -0.12 9.06 -5.34
CA GLY A 82 -0.15 9.81 -6.60
C GLY A 82 0.76 11.05 -6.58
N SER A 83 0.86 11.73 -5.44
CA SER A 83 1.71 12.93 -5.30
C SER A 83 3.19 12.64 -5.54
N TYR A 84 3.66 11.41 -5.26
CA TYR A 84 5.04 11.00 -5.54
C TYR A 84 5.39 11.20 -7.02
N PHE A 85 4.55 10.70 -7.93
CA PHE A 85 4.78 10.78 -9.37
C PHE A 85 4.78 12.22 -9.87
N THR A 86 3.94 13.04 -9.26
CA THR A 86 3.88 14.46 -9.57
C THR A 86 5.11 15.23 -9.08
N ILE A 87 5.50 15.04 -7.82
CA ILE A 87 6.59 15.82 -7.20
C ILE A 87 7.95 15.40 -7.76
N LYS A 88 8.14 14.11 -8.06
CA LYS A 88 9.38 13.58 -8.65
C LYS A 88 9.41 13.66 -10.17
N GLU A 89 8.37 14.21 -10.80
CA GLU A 89 8.24 14.30 -12.26
C GLU A 89 8.41 12.93 -12.96
N VAL A 90 7.97 11.87 -12.29
CA VAL A 90 8.05 10.50 -12.77
C VAL A 90 6.73 10.13 -13.47
N ALA A 91 6.81 9.66 -14.71
CA ALA A 91 5.62 9.25 -15.45
C ALA A 91 4.89 8.09 -14.76
N PHE A 92 3.60 8.28 -14.47
CA PHE A 92 2.75 7.24 -13.88
C PHE A 92 2.44 6.15 -14.91
N ASP A 93 3.06 4.98 -14.76
CA ASP A 93 2.80 3.83 -15.63
C ASP A 93 1.52 3.10 -15.22
N SER A 94 0.41 3.51 -15.84
CA SER A 94 -0.92 2.94 -15.56
C SER A 94 -1.00 1.45 -15.90
N LYS A 95 -0.25 0.97 -16.91
CA LYS A 95 -0.28 -0.45 -17.30
C LYS A 95 0.31 -1.31 -16.19
N ILE A 96 1.45 -0.89 -15.65
CA ILE A 96 2.10 -1.61 -14.56
C ILE A 96 1.28 -1.53 -13.29
N MET A 97 0.70 -0.37 -12.99
CA MET A 97 -0.16 -0.24 -11.81
C MET A 97 -1.38 -1.16 -11.88
N ILE A 98 -2.02 -1.31 -13.04
CA ILE A 98 -3.13 -2.26 -13.23
C ILE A 98 -2.66 -3.70 -13.02
N ILE A 99 -1.53 -4.11 -13.62
CA ILE A 99 -0.98 -5.46 -13.47
C ILE A 99 -0.72 -5.75 -11.99
N VAL A 100 -0.02 -4.84 -11.32
CA VAL A 100 0.37 -4.96 -9.91
C VAL A 100 -0.85 -5.00 -8.99
N MET A 101 -1.85 -4.15 -9.24
CA MET A 101 -3.14 -4.16 -8.53
C MET A 101 -3.85 -5.51 -8.68
N LEU A 102 -4.00 -6.01 -9.91
CA LEU A 102 -4.66 -7.29 -10.19
C LEU A 102 -3.89 -8.46 -9.57
N SER A 103 -2.56 -8.49 -9.69
CA SER A 103 -1.71 -9.48 -9.03
C SER A 103 -1.92 -9.47 -7.52
N GLY A 104 -2.04 -8.28 -6.93
CA GLY A 104 -2.41 -8.11 -5.54
C GLY A 104 -3.70 -8.73 -5.10
N ILE A 105 -4.77 -8.45 -5.85
CA ILE A 105 -6.09 -8.99 -5.60
C ILE A 105 -6.04 -10.51 -5.69
N VAL A 106 -5.33 -11.06 -6.69
CA VAL A 106 -5.14 -12.52 -6.83
C VAL A 106 -4.36 -13.08 -5.63
N ILE A 107 -3.25 -12.47 -5.23
CA ILE A 107 -2.45 -12.89 -4.07
C ILE A 107 -3.31 -12.85 -2.80
N GLY A 108 -4.03 -11.75 -2.55
CA GLY A 108 -4.92 -11.61 -1.42
C GLY A 108 -6.06 -12.63 -1.42
N PHE A 109 -6.60 -12.98 -2.60
CA PHE A 109 -7.61 -14.01 -2.74
C PHE A 109 -7.06 -15.39 -2.39
N VAL A 110 -5.94 -15.78 -3.01
CA VAL A 110 -5.25 -17.05 -2.74
C VAL A 110 -4.91 -17.17 -1.26
N PHE A 111 -4.39 -16.10 -0.67
CA PHE A 111 -4.07 -16.02 0.74
C PHE A 111 -5.30 -16.22 1.63
N SER A 112 -6.40 -15.53 1.33
CA SER A 112 -7.65 -15.64 2.08
C SER A 112 -8.22 -17.07 2.03
N ARG A 113 -8.12 -17.73 0.86
CA ARG A 113 -8.53 -19.13 0.69
C ARG A 113 -7.61 -20.11 1.42
N ALA A 114 -6.30 -19.87 1.39
CA ALA A 114 -5.33 -20.67 2.12
C ALA A 114 -5.54 -20.55 3.63
N TYR A 115 -5.78 -19.33 4.13
CA TYR A 115 -6.06 -19.04 5.54
C TYR A 115 -7.32 -19.76 6.03
N LEU A 116 -8.40 -19.71 5.23
CA LEU A 116 -9.61 -20.49 5.52
C LEU A 116 -9.26 -21.97 5.70
N LYS A 117 -8.60 -22.58 4.72
CA LYS A 117 -8.29 -24.02 4.72
C LYS A 117 -7.42 -24.46 5.89
N THR A 118 -6.55 -23.59 6.39
CA THR A 118 -5.64 -23.87 7.52
C THR A 118 -6.31 -23.68 8.89
N GLU A 119 -7.30 -22.80 9.02
CA GLU A 119 -8.14 -22.77 10.23
C GLU A 119 -8.94 -24.08 10.37
N TYR A 120 -9.27 -24.74 9.25
CA TYR A 120 -9.85 -26.09 9.25
C TYR A 120 -8.84 -27.21 9.48
N TYR A 121 -7.55 -27.02 9.16
CA TYR A 121 -6.53 -28.06 9.21
C TYR A 121 -5.17 -27.53 9.73
N ASN A 122 -4.83 -27.95 10.95
CA ASN A 122 -3.54 -27.88 11.68
C ASN A 122 -2.56 -26.70 11.38
N TYR A 123 -2.28 -25.91 12.42
CA TYR A 123 -1.56 -24.61 12.40
C TYR A 123 -0.15 -24.60 11.80
N ARG A 124 0.56 -25.74 11.77
CA ARG A 124 1.97 -25.80 11.33
C ARG A 124 2.18 -25.48 9.83
N ASN A 125 1.14 -25.66 9.02
CA ASN A 125 1.17 -25.37 7.58
C ASN A 125 0.90 -23.89 7.27
N LEU A 126 0.30 -23.13 8.21
CA LEU A 126 0.01 -21.70 8.01
C LEU A 126 1.30 -20.92 7.84
N ASN A 127 2.24 -21.01 8.77
CA ASN A 127 3.52 -20.29 8.71
C ASN A 127 4.35 -20.63 7.47
N LEU A 128 4.22 -21.86 6.96
CA LEU A 128 4.88 -22.32 5.74
C LEU A 128 4.24 -21.73 4.47
N ILE A 129 2.90 -21.68 4.39
CA ILE A 129 2.19 -21.05 3.28
C ILE A 129 2.36 -19.53 3.32
N LEU A 130 2.27 -18.92 4.50
CA LEU A 130 2.58 -17.50 4.73
C LEU A 130 4.00 -17.21 4.25
N GLY A 131 4.98 -18.01 4.70
CA GLY A 131 6.39 -17.90 4.34
C GLY A 131 6.65 -18.08 2.84
N LEU A 132 5.96 -19.02 2.18
CA LEU A 132 6.05 -19.25 0.73
C LEU A 132 5.45 -18.09 -0.06
N ILE A 133 4.30 -17.54 0.37
CA ILE A 133 3.69 -16.40 -0.30
C ILE A 133 4.56 -15.16 -0.11
N THR A 134 5.01 -14.85 1.12
CA THR A 134 5.95 -13.74 1.35
C THR A 134 7.27 -13.95 0.63
N GLY A 135 7.78 -15.18 0.57
CA GLY A 135 8.98 -15.54 -0.17
C GLY A 135 8.81 -15.40 -1.68
N PHE A 136 7.64 -15.72 -2.23
CA PHE A 136 7.32 -15.54 -3.65
C PHE A 136 7.15 -14.07 -4.02
N VAL A 137 6.51 -13.27 -3.16
CA VAL A 137 6.42 -11.81 -3.36
C VAL A 137 7.82 -11.19 -3.25
N ALA A 138 8.65 -11.61 -2.29
CA ALA A 138 10.04 -11.18 -2.16
C ALA A 138 10.92 -11.62 -3.35
N LEU A 139 10.68 -12.80 -3.92
CA LEU A 139 11.38 -13.30 -5.10
C LEU A 139 11.01 -12.49 -6.36
N ILE A 140 9.73 -12.22 -6.60
CA ILE A 140 9.30 -11.33 -7.68
C ILE A 140 9.95 -9.96 -7.50
N PHE A 141 9.96 -9.46 -6.27
CA PHE A 141 10.61 -8.19 -5.95
C PHE A 141 12.11 -8.22 -6.27
N ALA A 142 12.84 -9.26 -5.85
CA ALA A 142 14.27 -9.43 -6.13
C ALA A 142 14.57 -9.53 -7.64
N LEU A 143 13.76 -10.26 -8.40
CA LEU A 143 13.94 -10.43 -9.85
C LEU A 143 13.75 -9.11 -10.62
N PHE A 144 12.82 -8.26 -10.17
CA PHE A 144 12.61 -6.94 -10.77
C PHE A 144 13.58 -5.88 -10.26
N TRP A 145 14.10 -6.04 -9.04
CA TRP A 145 15.15 -5.18 -8.49
C TRP A 145 16.48 -5.30 -9.22
N ILE A 146 16.84 -6.53 -9.65
CA ILE A 146 18.08 -6.80 -10.38
C ILE A 146 18.04 -6.28 -11.83
N SER A 147 16.86 -6.01 -12.39
CA SER A 147 16.72 -5.63 -13.80
C SER A 147 16.92 -4.14 -14.11
N GLY A 148 17.45 -3.34 -13.16
CA GLY A 148 17.83 -1.94 -13.41
C GLY A 148 16.64 -1.06 -13.81
N VAL A 149 15.47 -1.34 -13.24
CA VAL A 149 14.18 -0.86 -13.76
C VAL A 149 13.88 0.57 -13.30
N ASN A 150 13.27 1.36 -14.19
CA ASN A 150 12.72 2.72 -14.00
C ASN A 150 12.13 2.97 -12.60
N SER A 151 12.48 4.10 -11.97
CA SER A 151 12.07 4.51 -10.61
C SER A 151 10.55 4.46 -10.38
N ALA A 152 9.74 4.74 -11.41
CA ALA A 152 8.28 4.61 -11.38
C ALA A 152 7.81 3.19 -11.01
N LYS A 153 8.43 2.19 -11.64
CA LYS A 153 8.04 0.78 -11.52
C LYS A 153 8.43 0.25 -10.15
N ASN A 154 9.62 0.63 -9.67
CA ASN A 154 10.09 0.28 -8.34
C ASN A 154 9.18 0.86 -7.26
N ALA A 155 8.74 2.12 -7.40
CA ALA A 155 7.81 2.76 -6.47
C ALA A 155 6.45 2.03 -6.41
N ILE A 156 5.87 1.73 -7.57
CA ILE A 156 4.61 0.98 -7.68
C ILE A 156 4.71 -0.40 -7.04
N MET A 157 5.79 -1.14 -7.33
CA MET A 157 5.97 -2.49 -6.80
C MET A 157 6.23 -2.49 -5.30
N THR A 158 7.01 -1.52 -4.80
CA THR A 158 7.32 -1.42 -3.36
C THR A 158 6.06 -1.12 -2.57
N MET A 159 5.25 -0.16 -3.03
CA MET A 159 3.97 0.14 -2.39
C MET A 159 3.05 -1.06 -2.41
N MET A 160 3.05 -1.83 -3.49
CA MET A 160 2.27 -3.06 -3.54
C MET A 160 2.70 -4.09 -2.52
N LEU A 161 4.01 -4.34 -2.40
CA LEU A 161 4.56 -5.25 -1.42
C LEU A 161 4.14 -4.84 -0.01
N ILE A 162 4.27 -3.55 0.31
CA ILE A 162 3.84 -2.99 1.59
C ILE A 162 2.35 -3.26 1.81
N TYR A 163 1.49 -2.94 0.83
CA TYR A 163 0.04 -3.18 0.94
C TYR A 163 -0.31 -4.65 1.20
N VAL A 164 0.35 -5.58 0.51
CA VAL A 164 0.15 -7.02 0.70
C VAL A 164 0.61 -7.47 2.08
N LEU A 165 1.78 -7.01 2.55
CA LEU A 165 2.30 -7.35 3.88
C LEU A 165 1.38 -6.84 5.00
N ILE A 166 0.89 -5.61 4.88
CA ILE A 166 -0.03 -5.04 5.86
C ILE A 166 -1.33 -5.87 5.85
N TYR A 167 -1.84 -6.30 4.68
CA TYR A 167 -3.05 -7.13 4.58
C TYR A 167 -2.90 -8.51 5.25
N ILE A 168 -1.74 -9.13 5.12
CA ILE A 168 -1.39 -10.38 5.81
C ILE A 168 -1.47 -10.18 7.33
N GLY A 169 -0.98 -9.05 7.83
CA GLY A 169 -1.12 -8.66 9.23
C GLY A 169 -2.58 -8.47 9.66
N LEU A 170 -3.38 -7.80 8.82
CA LEU A 170 -4.81 -7.55 9.05
C LEU A 170 -5.60 -8.85 9.22
N LEU A 171 -5.47 -9.79 8.28
CA LEU A 171 -6.21 -11.05 8.34
C LEU A 171 -5.94 -11.82 9.63
N ASN A 172 -4.68 -11.85 10.07
CA ASN A 172 -4.29 -12.49 11.33
C ASN A 172 -4.92 -11.84 12.57
N PHE A 173 -5.19 -10.54 12.53
CA PHE A 173 -5.73 -9.78 13.66
C PHE A 173 -7.26 -9.75 13.67
N ILE A 174 -7.89 -9.51 12.51
CA ILE A 174 -9.33 -9.30 12.38
C ILE A 174 -10.13 -10.58 12.58
N VAL A 175 -9.62 -11.72 12.11
CA VAL A 175 -10.29 -13.01 12.29
C VAL A 175 -10.49 -13.36 13.77
N LYS A 176 -9.66 -12.82 14.66
CA LYS A 176 -9.71 -13.09 16.10
C LYS A 176 -10.63 -12.17 16.89
N ARG A 177 -11.28 -11.17 16.28
CA ARG A 177 -12.03 -10.13 17.02
C ARG A 177 -13.43 -9.83 16.45
N GLY A 178 -14.33 -9.36 17.32
CA GLY A 178 -15.77 -9.24 17.03
C GLY A 178 -16.21 -8.06 16.14
N ASN A 179 -15.76 -6.82 16.40
CA ASN A 179 -16.21 -5.66 15.61
C ASN A 179 -15.28 -5.38 14.42
N GLN A 180 -15.51 -6.06 13.31
CA GLN A 180 -14.64 -6.01 12.13
C GLN A 180 -14.53 -4.63 11.51
N TYR A 181 -15.65 -3.94 11.29
CA TYR A 181 -15.66 -2.62 10.64
C TYR A 181 -14.81 -1.61 11.39
N ARG A 182 -14.86 -1.64 12.73
CA ARG A 182 -14.01 -0.81 13.57
C ARG A 182 -12.52 -1.10 13.34
N TYR A 183 -12.12 -2.38 13.30
CA TYR A 183 -10.71 -2.72 13.09
C TYR A 183 -10.22 -2.43 11.68
N ILE A 184 -11.06 -2.66 10.66
CA ILE A 184 -10.75 -2.31 9.27
C ILE A 184 -10.55 -0.80 9.13
N SER A 185 -11.45 -0.01 9.73
CA SER A 185 -11.32 1.45 9.76
C SER A 185 -10.06 1.89 10.51
N LEU A 186 -9.77 1.35 11.70
CA LEU A 186 -8.54 1.67 12.44
C LEU A 186 -7.28 1.34 11.62
N TYR A 187 -7.29 0.19 10.97
CA TYR A 187 -6.20 -0.26 10.13
C TYR A 187 -5.95 0.64 8.93
N SER A 188 -7.02 1.19 8.33
CA SER A 188 -6.88 2.13 7.22
C SER A 188 -6.11 3.40 7.60
N PHE A 189 -6.17 3.85 8.86
CA PHE A 189 -5.29 4.92 9.35
C PHE A 189 -3.84 4.50 9.34
N GLY A 190 -3.56 3.29 9.82
CA GLY A 190 -2.21 2.73 9.83
C GLY A 190 -1.62 2.68 8.42
N ILE A 191 -2.40 2.19 7.44
CA ILE A 191 -1.99 2.23 6.03
C ILE A 191 -1.70 3.67 5.58
N TYR A 192 -2.63 4.60 5.81
CA TYR A 192 -2.46 5.98 5.37
C TYR A 192 -1.18 6.59 5.92
N ILE A 193 -0.90 6.41 7.21
CA ILE A 193 0.30 6.92 7.87
C ILE A 193 1.56 6.29 7.26
N VAL A 194 1.57 4.96 7.07
CA VAL A 194 2.73 4.24 6.50
C VAL A 194 2.99 4.69 5.06
N VAL A 195 1.97 4.70 4.21
CA VAL A 195 2.08 5.12 2.81
C VAL A 195 2.56 6.57 2.74
N THR A 196 1.95 7.47 3.51
CA THR A 196 2.31 8.89 3.50
C THR A 196 3.71 9.12 4.01
N SER A 197 4.14 8.42 5.06
CA SER A 197 5.52 8.52 5.58
C SER A 197 6.54 8.07 4.54
N ILE A 198 6.29 6.95 3.87
CA ILE A 198 7.21 6.43 2.83
C ILE A 198 7.26 7.37 1.64
N VAL A 199 6.12 7.90 1.20
CA VAL A 199 6.08 8.92 0.13
C VAL A 199 6.84 10.17 0.54
N LEU A 200 6.63 10.68 1.74
CA LEU A 200 7.35 11.85 2.25
C LEU A 200 8.84 11.59 2.25
N MET A 201 9.30 10.49 2.84
CA MET A 201 10.72 10.13 2.84
C MET A 201 11.27 10.00 1.41
N ALA A 202 10.55 9.36 0.49
CA ALA A 202 10.99 9.19 -0.90
C ALA A 202 11.09 10.52 -1.65
N VAL A 203 10.21 11.46 -1.33
CA VAL A 203 10.19 12.81 -1.89
C VAL A 203 11.30 13.67 -1.29
N THR A 204 11.54 13.60 0.03
CA THR A 204 12.46 14.50 0.76
C THR A 204 13.91 14.03 0.83
N GLU A 205 14.17 12.73 0.98
CA GLU A 205 15.52 12.19 1.23
C GLU A 205 16.28 11.79 -0.06
N GLY A 206 15.72 12.09 -1.24
CA GLY A 206 16.18 11.50 -2.50
C GLY A 206 15.58 10.11 -2.70
N ASP A 207 15.65 9.56 -3.93
CA ASP A 207 14.93 8.33 -4.26
C ASP A 207 15.30 7.17 -3.33
N LEU A 208 14.37 6.79 -2.43
CA LEU A 208 14.39 5.55 -1.65
C LEU A 208 14.38 4.29 -2.54
N PHE A 209 14.20 4.47 -3.85
CA PHE A 209 14.29 3.45 -4.88
C PHE A 209 15.67 3.56 -5.53
N PRO A 210 16.50 2.52 -5.47
CA PRO A 210 17.90 2.66 -5.82
C PRO A 210 18.08 2.85 -7.33
N GLY A 211 18.23 4.11 -7.72
CA GLY A 211 19.20 4.56 -8.72
C GLY A 211 20.41 5.21 -8.05
N ASP A 212 20.21 5.88 -6.90
CA ASP A 212 21.25 6.69 -6.25
C ASP A 212 21.79 6.12 -4.92
N PHE A 213 21.18 5.07 -4.36
CA PHE A 213 21.69 4.47 -3.12
C PHE A 213 23.03 3.72 -3.31
N LEU A 214 23.34 3.32 -4.56
CA LEU A 214 24.63 2.71 -4.94
C LEU A 214 25.61 3.71 -5.59
N SER A 215 25.21 4.96 -5.87
CA SER A 215 26.12 6.01 -6.33
C SER A 215 26.82 6.74 -5.16
N PHE A 216 26.46 6.41 -3.92
CA PHE A 216 27.17 6.83 -2.71
C PHE A 216 28.50 6.08 -2.45
N SER A 217 29.11 5.49 -3.48
CA SER A 217 30.53 5.13 -3.46
C SER A 217 31.37 6.27 -4.05
N GLY A 218 31.58 7.31 -3.26
CA GLY A 218 32.78 8.14 -3.23
C GLY A 218 33.50 8.50 -4.54
N GLU A 219 32.84 9.15 -5.50
CA GLU A 219 33.55 9.98 -6.48
C GLU A 219 33.29 11.47 -6.21
N PRO A 220 34.32 12.26 -5.87
CA PRO A 220 34.15 13.69 -5.64
C PRO A 220 33.81 14.37 -6.96
N ASN A 221 32.64 15.02 -6.96
CA ASN A 221 32.13 15.84 -8.04
C ASN A 221 33.05 17.06 -8.22
N ASN A 222 34.08 16.91 -9.06
CA ASN A 222 34.97 18.00 -9.46
C ASN A 222 34.23 18.95 -10.42
N LYS A 223 33.34 19.78 -9.87
CA LYS A 223 32.94 21.05 -10.48
C LYS A 223 33.74 22.17 -9.83
N ARG A 224 34.96 22.39 -10.34
CA ARG A 224 35.65 23.67 -10.16
C ARG A 224 36.54 23.95 -11.37
N ASN A 225 36.17 25.00 -12.10
CA ASN A 225 36.91 25.71 -13.15
C ASN A 225 37.12 24.87 -14.43
N GLN A 226 36.68 25.26 -15.62
CA GLN A 226 36.92 26.53 -16.28
C GLN A 226 35.91 26.74 -17.43
N GLN A 227 35.28 27.90 -17.47
CA GLN A 227 35.20 28.70 -18.70
C GLN A 227 35.71 30.10 -18.33
N PRO A 228 36.18 30.95 -19.26
CA PRO A 228 36.46 30.76 -20.68
C PRO A 228 37.90 31.21 -21.03
N LYS A 229 38.36 30.99 -22.28
CA LYS A 229 39.13 32.00 -23.06
C LYS A 229 39.44 31.54 -24.48
N LEU A 230 39.03 32.42 -25.42
CA LEU A 230 39.42 32.62 -26.83
C LEU A 230 39.08 31.51 -27.82
#